data_AF-A0A5E9AZ32-F1
#
_entry.id   AF-A0A5E9AZ32-F1
#
_cell.length_a   1.000
_cell.length_b   1.000
_cell.length_c   1.000
_cell.angle_alpha   90.00
_cell.angle_beta   90.00
_cell.angle_gamma   90.00
#
_symmetry.space_group_name_H-M   'P 1'
#
loop_
_entity.id
_entity.type
_entity.pdbx_description
1 polymer ?
#
loop_
_entity_poly.entity_id
_entity_poly.type
_entity_poly.pdbx_seq_one_letter_code
_entity_poly.pdbx_strand_id
1 'polypeptide(L)'
;MAGEVIDRAMGALIAGALGDALGMPTQLLSPVRIAELYGHVEDFVAPDADHPVSKGLPAGAITDDTEQALLLGRILVESGEGFDHARWVNALLDWERDVKARGSYDLLGPSTKRAIDAINSGVPAEEAGRGGDTNGAAMRIAPVGIMMPPEPLDALVAKVAETCRATHNTSIAIASASAVAAAVSLGISGGDWRAASGHAVAAARLGATLGHWVTGGDIAARIVWAQE
;
A
#
# COMPACT_ATOMS: atom_id res chain seq x y z
N MET A 1 18.09 -9.96 18.72
CA MET A 1 18.69 -9.22 17.59
C MET A 1 18.15 -9.75 16.25
N ALA A 2 18.79 -10.71 15.56
CA ALA A 2 18.30 -11.15 14.23
C ALA A 2 16.92 -11.85 14.26
N GLY A 3 16.67 -12.73 15.23
CA GLY A 3 15.38 -13.42 15.35
C GLY A 3 14.20 -12.48 15.65
N GLU A 4 14.44 -11.40 16.37
CA GLU A 4 13.42 -10.40 16.72
C GLU A 4 13.09 -9.47 15.55
N VAL A 5 14.08 -9.15 14.71
CA VAL A 5 13.88 -8.40 13.46
C VAL A 5 13.04 -9.21 12.48
N ILE A 6 13.33 -10.51 12.33
CA ILE A 6 12.54 -11.40 11.46
C ILE A 6 11.10 -11.50 11.96
N ASP A 7 10.90 -11.69 13.27
CA ASP A 7 9.56 -11.76 13.88
C ASP A 7 8.74 -10.49 13.60
N ARG A 8 9.32 -9.31 13.78
CA ARG A 8 8.65 -8.03 13.48
C ARG A 8 8.39 -7.82 11.99
N ALA A 9 9.31 -8.22 11.12
CA ALA A 9 9.11 -8.12 9.67
C ALA A 9 7.98 -9.05 9.20
N MET A 10 7.93 -10.28 9.72
CA MET A 10 6.83 -11.21 9.49
C MET A 10 5.52 -10.65 10.06
N GLY A 11 5.56 -10.09 11.27
CA GLY A 11 4.43 -9.42 11.90
C GLY A 11 3.87 -8.29 11.04
N ALA A 12 4.72 -7.46 10.41
CA ALA A 12 4.27 -6.39 9.53
C ALA A 12 3.50 -6.91 8.29
N LEU A 13 3.98 -7.99 7.65
CA LEU A 13 3.29 -8.58 6.49
C LEU A 13 2.02 -9.32 6.90
N ILE A 14 2.07 -10.11 7.97
CA ILE A 14 0.92 -10.88 8.47
C ILE A 14 -0.16 -9.93 8.96
N ALA A 15 0.17 -8.94 9.79
CA ALA A 15 -0.80 -7.97 10.30
C ALA A 15 -1.42 -7.14 9.17
N GLY A 16 -0.65 -6.79 8.13
CA GLY A 16 -1.18 -6.19 6.91
C GLY A 16 -2.26 -7.07 6.26
N ALA A 17 -1.97 -8.36 6.08
CA ALA A 17 -2.93 -9.32 5.51
C ALA A 17 -4.16 -9.57 6.39
N LEU A 18 -3.98 -9.62 7.71
CA LEU A 18 -5.10 -9.73 8.65
C LEU A 18 -5.98 -8.48 8.60
N GLY A 19 -5.38 -7.29 8.54
CA GLY A 19 -6.11 -6.02 8.44
C GLY A 19 -6.89 -5.88 7.13
N ASP A 20 -6.28 -6.27 6.01
CA ASP A 20 -6.93 -6.39 4.71
C ASP A 20 -8.16 -7.32 4.81
N ALA A 21 -7.96 -8.56 5.24
CA ALA A 21 -9.04 -9.54 5.33
C ALA A 21 -10.17 -9.15 6.32
N LEU A 22 -9.85 -8.45 7.42
CA LEU A 22 -10.86 -7.88 8.34
C LEU A 22 -11.63 -6.71 7.71
N GLY A 23 -10.96 -5.86 6.93
CA GLY A 23 -11.57 -4.71 6.27
C GLY A 23 -12.37 -5.05 5.03
N MET A 24 -12.00 -6.13 4.33
CA MET A 24 -12.58 -6.60 3.08
C MET A 24 -14.12 -6.61 3.01
N PRO A 25 -14.87 -7.10 4.02
CA PRO A 25 -16.34 -7.13 3.99
C PRO A 25 -17.03 -5.78 4.29
N THR A 26 -16.27 -4.79 4.75
CA THR A 26 -16.78 -3.47 5.17
C THR A 26 -16.40 -2.31 4.25
N GLN A 27 -15.52 -2.56 3.28
CA GLN A 27 -15.05 -1.52 2.36
C GLN A 27 -16.21 -0.89 1.58
N LEU A 28 -16.13 0.42 1.35
CA LEU A 28 -17.17 1.24 0.69
C LEU A 28 -18.53 1.28 1.40
N LEU A 29 -18.68 0.67 2.59
CA LEU A 29 -19.88 0.78 3.40
C LEU A 29 -19.76 1.92 4.41
N SER A 30 -20.89 2.54 4.76
CA SER A 30 -20.93 3.53 5.83
C SER A 30 -20.90 2.84 7.20
N PRO A 31 -20.47 3.53 8.28
CA PRO A 31 -20.53 2.96 9.63
C PRO A 31 -21.92 2.47 10.05
N VAL A 32 -22.98 3.17 9.62
CA VAL A 32 -24.38 2.75 9.86
C VAL A 32 -24.67 1.44 9.14
N ARG A 33 -24.28 1.32 7.86
CA ARG A 33 -24.50 0.10 7.09
C ARG A 33 -23.71 -1.09 7.63
N ILE A 34 -22.49 -0.86 8.10
CA ILE A 34 -21.66 -1.87 8.77
C ILE A 34 -22.38 -2.37 10.04
N ALA A 35 -22.88 -1.45 10.87
CA ALA A 35 -23.60 -1.82 12.09
C ALA A 35 -24.89 -2.59 11.81
N GLU A 36 -25.63 -2.24 10.74
CA GLU A 36 -26.84 -2.96 10.33
C GLU A 36 -26.56 -4.38 9.83
N LEU A 37 -25.49 -4.57 9.04
CA LEU A 37 -25.17 -5.84 8.41
C LEU A 37 -24.42 -6.80 9.34
N TYR A 38 -23.47 -6.26 10.12
CA TYR A 38 -22.49 -7.06 10.85
C TYR A 38 -22.45 -6.74 12.34
N GLY A 39 -23.09 -5.66 12.80
CA GLY A 39 -22.90 -5.16 14.16
C GLY A 39 -21.46 -4.64 14.36
N HIS A 40 -20.76 -5.17 15.36
CA HIS A 40 -19.34 -4.90 15.56
C HIS A 40 -18.51 -6.03 14.97
N VAL A 41 -17.59 -5.71 14.06
CA VAL A 41 -16.73 -6.69 13.39
C VAL A 41 -15.52 -6.99 14.28
N GLU A 42 -15.50 -8.17 14.89
CA GLU A 42 -14.41 -8.64 15.77
C GLU A 42 -13.65 -9.86 15.22
N ASP A 43 -14.14 -10.45 14.11
CA ASP A 43 -13.57 -11.64 13.47
C ASP A 43 -13.76 -11.56 11.95
N PHE A 44 -13.16 -12.50 11.22
CA PHE A 44 -13.36 -12.63 9.78
C PHE A 44 -14.79 -13.01 9.45
N VAL A 45 -15.46 -12.11 8.72
CA VAL A 45 -16.82 -12.33 8.21
C VAL A 45 -16.82 -12.32 6.69
N ALA A 46 -17.74 -13.09 6.10
CA ALA A 46 -17.97 -13.01 4.68
C ALA A 46 -18.71 -11.70 4.34
N PRO A 47 -18.41 -11.07 3.20
CA PRO A 47 -19.16 -9.92 2.72
C PRO A 47 -20.62 -10.28 2.45
N ASP A 48 -21.51 -9.32 2.68
CA ASP A 48 -22.92 -9.41 2.31
C ASP A 48 -23.09 -9.79 0.82
N ALA A 49 -24.18 -10.49 0.50
CA ALA A 49 -24.41 -11.02 -0.85
C ALA A 49 -24.47 -9.91 -1.92
N ASP A 50 -24.95 -8.73 -1.55
CA ASP A 50 -25.07 -7.55 -2.41
C ASP A 50 -23.88 -6.58 -2.25
N HIS A 51 -22.78 -7.01 -1.63
CA HIS A 51 -21.61 -6.16 -1.42
C HIS A 51 -21.06 -5.63 -2.76
N PRO A 52 -20.75 -4.32 -2.87
CA PRO A 52 -20.46 -3.68 -4.16
C PRO A 52 -19.20 -4.22 -4.86
N VAL A 53 -18.20 -4.65 -4.09
CA VAL A 53 -16.87 -5.04 -4.59
C VAL A 53 -16.53 -6.49 -4.25
N SER A 54 -16.50 -6.81 -2.96
CA SER A 54 -16.11 -8.12 -2.42
C SER A 54 -17.14 -9.26 -2.49
N LYS A 55 -18.29 -9.10 -3.16
CA LYS A 55 -19.35 -10.13 -3.17
C LYS A 55 -18.81 -11.51 -3.58
N GLY A 56 -19.18 -12.53 -2.83
CA GLY A 56 -18.79 -13.92 -3.11
C GLY A 56 -17.39 -14.32 -2.62
N LEU A 57 -16.60 -13.40 -2.05
CA LEU A 57 -15.37 -13.78 -1.35
C LEU A 57 -15.69 -14.52 -0.04
N PRO A 58 -14.87 -15.51 0.36
CA PRO A 58 -15.03 -16.15 1.66
C PRO A 58 -14.53 -15.24 2.80
N ALA A 59 -15.00 -15.51 4.01
CA ALA A 59 -14.44 -14.90 5.23
C ALA A 59 -12.92 -15.12 5.29
N GLY A 60 -12.16 -14.08 5.61
CA GLY A 60 -10.71 -14.15 5.72
C GLY A 60 -9.96 -14.08 4.37
N ALA A 61 -10.66 -13.85 3.26
CA ALA A 61 -10.00 -13.59 1.98
C ALA A 61 -9.27 -12.24 2.00
N ILE A 62 -8.03 -12.27 1.51
CA ILE A 62 -7.23 -11.07 1.23
C ILE A 62 -7.68 -10.40 -0.08
N THR A 63 -7.33 -9.13 -0.28
CA THR A 63 -7.60 -8.38 -1.52
C THR A 63 -6.30 -7.93 -2.20
N ASP A 64 -6.43 -6.97 -3.12
CA ASP A 64 -5.34 -6.38 -3.88
C ASP A 64 -4.28 -5.71 -2.99
N ASP A 65 -4.62 -5.26 -1.78
CA ASP A 65 -3.68 -4.73 -0.78
C ASP A 65 -2.57 -5.74 -0.48
N THR A 66 -2.95 -6.95 -0.02
CA THR A 66 -1.98 -8.00 0.31
C THR A 66 -1.32 -8.57 -0.94
N GLU A 67 -2.09 -8.81 -2.00
CA GLU A 67 -1.54 -9.37 -3.24
C GLU A 67 -0.45 -8.47 -3.83
N GLN A 68 -0.68 -7.15 -3.88
CA GLN A 68 0.33 -6.20 -4.38
C GLN A 68 1.50 -5.99 -3.41
N ALA A 69 1.28 -6.08 -2.09
CA ALA A 69 2.37 -6.03 -1.12
C ALA A 69 3.34 -7.21 -1.33
N LEU A 70 2.82 -8.43 -1.46
CA LEU A 70 3.64 -9.62 -1.70
C LEU A 70 4.32 -9.57 -3.08
N LEU A 71 3.63 -9.05 -4.10
CA LEU A 71 4.19 -8.86 -5.43
C LEU A 71 5.36 -7.87 -5.41
N LEU A 72 5.19 -6.71 -4.75
CA LEU A 72 6.26 -5.73 -4.60
C LEU A 72 7.45 -6.31 -3.83
N GLY A 73 7.20 -7.04 -2.75
CA GLY A 73 8.25 -7.72 -1.98
C GLY A 73 9.07 -8.69 -2.83
N ARG A 74 8.40 -9.49 -3.66
CA ARG A 74 9.07 -10.39 -4.61
C ARG A 74 9.97 -9.62 -5.58
N ILE A 75 9.46 -8.54 -6.16
CA ILE A 75 10.24 -7.73 -7.12
C ILE A 75 11.45 -7.08 -6.44
N LEU A 76 11.31 -6.59 -5.21
CA LEU A 76 12.43 -6.02 -4.46
C LEU A 76 13.55 -7.07 -4.25
N VAL A 77 13.19 -8.29 -3.85
CA VAL A 77 14.16 -9.38 -3.67
C VAL A 77 14.84 -9.76 -4.99
N GLU A 78 14.07 -9.83 -6.08
CA GLU A 78 14.58 -10.19 -7.41
C GLU A 78 15.42 -9.06 -8.05
N SER A 79 15.24 -7.81 -7.64
CA SER A 79 15.93 -6.64 -8.21
C SER A 79 17.36 -6.43 -7.70
N GLY A 80 17.76 -7.09 -6.59
CA GLY A 80 19.07 -6.88 -5.97
C GLY A 80 19.23 -5.46 -5.41
N GLU A 81 20.33 -4.78 -5.75
CA GLU A 81 20.62 -3.42 -5.26
C GLU A 81 19.76 -2.32 -5.92
N GLY A 82 19.18 -2.60 -7.09
CA GLY A 82 18.33 -1.67 -7.84
C GLY A 82 16.83 -1.88 -7.62
N PHE A 83 16.02 -1.28 -8.49
CA PHE A 83 14.61 -1.64 -8.66
C PHE A 83 14.34 -1.90 -10.15
N ASP A 84 13.98 -3.13 -10.49
CA ASP A 84 13.70 -3.52 -11.86
C ASP A 84 12.30 -3.03 -12.26
N HIS A 85 12.25 -1.81 -12.78
CA HIS A 85 11.01 -1.16 -13.21
C HIS A 85 10.26 -1.97 -14.28
N ALA A 86 10.98 -2.59 -15.22
CA ALA A 86 10.35 -3.36 -16.29
C ALA A 86 9.69 -4.62 -15.72
N ARG A 87 10.38 -5.33 -14.83
CA ARG A 87 9.82 -6.47 -14.10
C ARG A 87 8.63 -6.07 -13.23
N TRP A 88 8.72 -4.94 -12.54
CA TRP A 88 7.61 -4.43 -11.74
C TRP A 88 6.35 -4.19 -12.56
N VAL A 89 6.50 -3.50 -13.70
CA VAL A 89 5.40 -3.25 -14.62
C VAL A 89 4.83 -4.56 -15.16
N ASN A 90 5.68 -5.47 -15.65
CA ASN A 90 5.22 -6.77 -16.16
C ASN A 90 4.50 -7.58 -15.08
N ALA A 91 4.99 -7.57 -13.85
CA ALA A 91 4.35 -8.24 -12.72
C ALA A 91 2.94 -7.68 -12.44
N LEU A 92 2.77 -6.35 -12.48
CA LEU A 92 1.46 -5.72 -12.35
C LEU A 92 0.51 -6.09 -13.50
N LEU A 93 1.01 -6.14 -14.74
CA LEU A 93 0.23 -6.55 -15.92
C LEU A 93 -0.21 -8.02 -15.83
N ASP A 94 0.70 -8.90 -15.41
CA ASP A 94 0.45 -10.33 -15.26
C ASP A 94 -0.58 -10.59 -14.15
N TRP A 95 -0.41 -9.90 -13.02
CA TRP A 95 -1.35 -9.92 -11.91
C TRP A 95 -2.75 -9.41 -12.32
N GLU A 96 -2.84 -8.32 -13.10
CA GLU A 96 -4.13 -7.81 -13.59
C GLU A 96 -4.87 -8.85 -14.47
N ARG A 97 -4.14 -9.55 -15.34
CA ARG A 97 -4.71 -10.60 -16.18
C ARG A 97 -5.24 -11.77 -15.34
N ASP A 98 -4.52 -12.14 -14.29
CA ASP A 98 -4.96 -13.17 -13.34
C ASP A 98 -6.23 -12.75 -12.58
N VAL A 99 -6.26 -11.53 -12.05
CA VAL A 99 -7.44 -10.96 -11.35
C VAL A 99 -8.67 -10.94 -12.28
N LYS A 100 -8.49 -10.54 -13.55
CA LYS A 100 -9.55 -10.59 -14.58
C LYS A 100 -10.03 -12.03 -14.82
N ALA A 101 -9.11 -13.00 -14.91
CA ALA A 101 -9.45 -14.41 -15.10
C ALA A 101 -10.22 -15.01 -13.90
N ARG A 102 -9.94 -14.53 -12.68
CA ARG A 102 -10.68 -14.87 -11.45
C ARG A 102 -12.04 -14.16 -11.33
N GLY A 103 -12.41 -13.29 -12.27
CA GLY A 103 -13.65 -12.51 -12.21
C GLY A 103 -13.68 -11.48 -11.09
N SER A 104 -12.52 -11.12 -10.53
CA SER A 104 -12.39 -10.26 -9.34
C SER A 104 -11.92 -8.85 -9.70
N TYR A 105 -12.20 -8.40 -10.94
CA TYR A 105 -11.65 -7.16 -11.48
C TYR A 105 -12.12 -5.89 -10.74
N ASP A 106 -13.28 -5.94 -10.11
CA ASP A 106 -13.83 -4.84 -9.32
C ASP A 106 -13.04 -4.60 -8.01
N LEU A 107 -12.18 -5.55 -7.60
CA LEU A 107 -11.26 -5.34 -6.47
C LEU A 107 -10.10 -4.39 -6.81
N LEU A 108 -9.85 -4.10 -8.10
CA LEU A 108 -8.71 -3.27 -8.48
C LEU A 108 -9.01 -1.78 -8.27
N GLY A 109 -8.19 -1.13 -7.43
CA GLY A 109 -8.25 0.31 -7.23
C GLY A 109 -8.14 1.13 -8.55
N PRO A 110 -8.91 2.22 -8.69
CA PRO A 110 -9.05 2.93 -9.96
C PRO A 110 -7.76 3.56 -10.49
N SER A 111 -6.84 3.99 -9.63
CA SER A 111 -5.55 4.55 -10.08
C SER A 111 -4.61 3.50 -10.62
N THR A 112 -4.52 2.33 -9.97
CA THR A 112 -3.71 1.22 -10.46
C THR A 112 -4.23 0.73 -11.80
N LYS A 113 -5.56 0.60 -11.93
CA LYS A 113 -6.23 0.27 -13.19
C LYS A 113 -5.89 1.27 -14.31
N ARG A 114 -6.07 2.58 -14.06
CA ARG A 114 -5.73 3.64 -15.04
C ARG A 114 -4.27 3.56 -15.49
N ALA A 115 -3.34 3.35 -14.56
CA ALA A 115 -1.92 3.26 -14.88
C ALA A 115 -1.61 2.02 -15.74
N ILE A 116 -2.16 0.87 -15.39
CA ILE A 116 -2.01 -0.37 -16.16
C ILE A 116 -2.61 -0.23 -17.57
N ASP A 117 -3.81 0.34 -17.69
CA ASP A 117 -4.46 0.59 -18.98
C ASP A 117 -3.65 1.55 -19.86
N ALA A 118 -3.05 2.60 -19.26
CA ALA A 118 -2.18 3.53 -19.96
C ALA A 118 -0.91 2.84 -20.50
N ILE A 119 -0.28 2.00 -19.68
CA ILE A 119 0.91 1.22 -20.07
C ILE A 119 0.55 0.26 -21.22
N ASN A 120 -0.55 -0.47 -21.11
CA ASN A 120 -1.04 -1.35 -22.18
C ASN A 120 -1.36 -0.61 -23.48
N SER A 121 -1.70 0.67 -23.39
CA SER A 121 -1.95 1.55 -24.54
C SER A 121 -0.68 2.22 -25.11
N GLY A 122 0.50 1.89 -24.57
CA GLY A 122 1.80 2.38 -25.05
C GLY A 122 2.31 3.65 -24.37
N VAL A 123 1.68 4.10 -23.28
CA VAL A 123 2.23 5.20 -22.46
C VAL A 123 3.47 4.70 -21.71
N PRO A 124 4.58 5.46 -21.69
CA PRO A 124 5.74 5.11 -20.88
C PRO A 124 5.35 4.93 -19.40
N ALA A 125 5.86 3.88 -18.75
CA ALA A 125 5.49 3.56 -17.37
C ALA A 125 5.81 4.69 -16.37
N GLU A 126 6.83 5.50 -16.68
CA GLU A 126 7.24 6.67 -15.91
C GLU A 126 6.17 7.78 -15.90
N GLU A 127 5.31 7.81 -16.93
CA GLU A 127 4.23 8.79 -17.08
C GLU A 127 2.88 8.25 -16.59
N ALA A 128 2.70 6.92 -16.60
CA ALA A 128 1.44 6.27 -16.26
C ALA A 128 0.96 6.56 -14.84
N GLY A 129 1.90 6.71 -13.89
CA GLY A 129 1.58 7.00 -12.49
C GLY A 129 1.25 8.46 -12.18
N ARG A 130 1.31 9.38 -13.15
CA ARG A 130 1.24 10.84 -12.93
C ARG A 130 -0.05 11.33 -12.25
N GLY A 131 -1.14 10.59 -12.38
CA GLY A 131 -2.44 10.92 -11.79
C GLY A 131 -2.89 9.98 -10.67
N GLY A 132 -2.01 9.11 -10.16
CA GLY A 132 -2.37 8.16 -9.11
C GLY A 132 -2.43 8.83 -7.74
N ASP A 133 -3.65 9.12 -7.28
CA ASP A 133 -3.97 9.91 -6.09
C ASP A 133 -4.71 9.11 -5.00
N THR A 134 -4.86 7.80 -5.21
CA THR A 134 -5.44 6.85 -4.23
C THR A 134 -4.38 6.23 -3.30
N ASN A 135 -4.82 5.46 -2.31
CA ASN A 135 -3.96 4.79 -1.32
C ASN A 135 -3.12 3.61 -1.87
N GLY A 136 -3.26 3.25 -3.15
CA GLY A 136 -2.64 2.06 -3.75
C GLY A 136 -1.11 1.96 -3.61
N ALA A 137 -0.42 3.10 -3.48
CA ALA A 137 1.00 3.11 -3.13
C ALA A 137 1.24 2.74 -1.67
N ALA A 138 0.47 3.32 -0.75
CA ALA A 138 0.67 3.18 0.68
C ALA A 138 0.28 1.79 1.20
N MET A 139 -0.83 1.22 0.69
CA MET A 139 -1.33 -0.08 1.15
C MET A 139 -0.34 -1.23 0.94
N ARG A 140 0.51 -1.13 -0.10
CA ARG A 140 1.46 -2.17 -0.48
C ARG A 140 2.91 -1.93 -0.05
N ILE A 141 3.21 -0.84 0.66
CA ILE A 141 4.59 -0.34 0.83
C ILE A 141 5.40 -1.03 1.93
N ALA A 142 4.77 -1.85 2.77
CA ALA A 142 5.43 -2.55 3.88
C ALA A 142 6.76 -3.25 3.50
N PRO A 143 6.89 -3.93 2.33
CA PRO A 143 8.16 -4.52 1.91
C PRO A 143 9.33 -3.53 1.79
N VAL A 144 9.08 -2.29 1.37
CA VAL A 144 10.13 -1.25 1.32
C VAL A 144 10.57 -0.87 2.72
N GLY A 145 9.62 -0.73 3.65
CA GLY A 145 9.93 -0.47 5.07
C GLY A 145 10.69 -1.63 5.74
N ILE A 146 10.42 -2.88 5.33
CA ILE A 146 11.17 -4.06 5.80
C ILE A 146 12.60 -4.07 5.25
N MET A 147 12.77 -3.71 3.98
CA MET A 147 14.06 -3.76 3.29
C MET A 147 15.00 -2.61 3.70
N MET A 148 14.46 -1.41 3.91
CA MET A 148 15.25 -0.19 4.13
C MET A 148 15.44 0.08 5.63
N PRO A 149 16.66 0.44 6.07
CA PRO A 149 16.86 0.90 7.44
C PRO A 149 16.15 2.25 7.69
N PRO A 150 15.88 2.61 8.96
CA PRO A 150 15.16 3.86 9.27
C PRO A 150 15.96 5.11 8.89
N GLU A 151 17.29 4.98 8.86
CA GLU A 151 18.23 6.03 8.49
C GLU A 151 19.27 5.51 7.48
N PRO A 152 19.70 6.35 6.52
CA PRO A 152 19.29 7.74 6.34
C PRO A 152 17.89 7.84 5.70
N LEU A 153 17.01 8.66 6.29
CA LEU A 153 15.58 8.69 5.96
C LEU A 153 15.29 9.08 4.49
N ASP A 154 16.13 9.93 3.91
CA ASP A 154 16.03 10.33 2.50
C ASP A 154 16.22 9.14 1.55
N ALA A 155 17.08 8.17 1.87
CA ALA A 155 17.25 6.96 1.08
C ALA A 155 16.01 6.06 1.11
N LEU A 156 15.37 5.91 2.27
CA LEU A 156 14.09 5.19 2.39
C LEU A 156 13.00 5.87 1.54
N VAL A 157 12.87 7.19 1.66
CA VAL A 157 11.88 7.97 0.89
C VAL A 157 12.16 7.91 -0.61
N ALA A 158 13.43 7.96 -1.03
CA ALA A 158 13.80 7.79 -2.43
C ALA A 158 13.42 6.42 -2.98
N LYS A 159 13.65 5.34 -2.21
CA LYS A 159 13.22 3.98 -2.58
C LYS A 159 11.70 3.87 -2.66
N VAL A 160 10.97 4.47 -1.72
CA VAL A 160 9.50 4.54 -1.80
C VAL A 160 9.05 5.21 -3.10
N ALA A 161 9.58 6.40 -3.41
CA ALA A 161 9.23 7.13 -4.63
C ALA A 161 9.55 6.34 -5.91
N GLU A 162 10.66 5.61 -5.93
CA GLU A 162 11.04 4.71 -7.03
C GLU A 162 9.96 3.64 -7.29
N THR A 163 9.48 2.96 -6.24
CA THR A 163 8.43 1.92 -6.36
C THR A 163 7.04 2.47 -6.70
N CYS A 164 6.76 3.73 -6.34
CA CYS A 164 5.48 4.39 -6.64
C CYS A 164 5.34 4.81 -8.11
N ARG A 165 6.46 5.06 -8.81
CA ARG A 165 6.52 5.75 -10.10
C ARG A 165 5.56 5.22 -11.16
N ALA A 166 5.43 3.89 -11.28
CA ALA A 166 4.62 3.29 -12.33
C ALA A 166 3.11 3.53 -12.19
N THR A 167 2.61 3.83 -10.99
CA THR A 167 1.15 3.84 -10.72
C THR A 167 0.66 5.03 -9.90
N HIS A 168 1.52 5.61 -9.07
CA HIS A 168 1.17 6.61 -8.06
C HIS A 168 2.33 7.60 -7.89
N ASN A 169 2.76 8.20 -9.00
CA ASN A 169 3.83 9.20 -9.04
C ASN A 169 3.31 10.59 -8.64
N THR A 170 2.62 10.69 -7.50
CA THR A 170 2.08 11.94 -6.99
C THR A 170 2.62 12.24 -5.60
N SER A 171 2.77 13.52 -5.29
CA SER A 171 3.24 14.02 -3.98
C SER A 171 2.44 13.44 -2.81
N ILE A 172 1.10 13.38 -2.93
CA ILE A 172 0.25 12.84 -1.86
C ILE A 172 0.42 11.32 -1.67
N ALA A 173 0.56 10.57 -2.77
CA ALA A 173 0.74 9.12 -2.70
C ALA A 173 2.14 8.76 -2.19
N ILE A 174 3.18 9.47 -2.64
CA ILE A 174 4.55 9.26 -2.17
C ILE A 174 4.68 9.68 -0.70
N ALA A 175 4.08 10.80 -0.28
CA ALA A 175 4.04 11.19 1.13
C ALA A 175 3.37 10.12 2.01
N SER A 176 2.21 9.60 1.58
CA SER A 176 1.48 8.55 2.29
C SER A 176 2.27 7.25 2.39
N ALA A 177 2.84 6.79 1.27
CA ALA A 177 3.65 5.58 1.25
C ALA A 177 4.93 5.73 2.07
N SER A 178 5.55 6.92 2.05
CA SER A 178 6.75 7.21 2.84
C SER A 178 6.46 7.16 4.33
N ALA A 179 5.32 7.71 4.76
CA ALA A 179 4.88 7.65 6.15
C ALA A 179 4.75 6.21 6.66
N VAL A 180 4.06 5.35 5.89
CA VAL A 180 3.87 3.94 6.25
C VAL A 180 5.19 3.16 6.24
N ALA A 181 6.01 3.32 5.20
CA ALA A 181 7.30 2.64 5.10
C ALA A 181 8.25 3.03 6.25
N ALA A 182 8.29 4.30 6.63
CA ALA A 182 9.07 4.81 7.75
C ALA A 182 8.60 4.24 9.09
N ALA A 183 7.28 4.18 9.32
CA ALA A 183 6.73 3.58 10.53
C ALA A 183 7.06 2.08 10.63
N VAL A 184 6.94 1.33 9.52
CA VAL A 184 7.28 -0.10 9.45
C VAL A 184 8.78 -0.30 9.73
N SER A 185 9.65 0.46 9.06
CA SER A 185 11.11 0.36 9.22
C SER A 185 11.56 0.63 10.65
N LEU A 186 11.03 1.68 11.28
CA LEU A 186 11.36 1.99 12.67
C LEU A 186 10.80 0.94 13.64
N GLY A 187 9.58 0.47 13.43
CA GLY A 187 8.96 -0.58 14.25
C GLY A 187 9.79 -1.87 14.23
N ILE A 188 10.24 -2.31 13.05
CA ILE A 188 11.14 -3.48 12.90
C ILE A 188 12.45 -3.26 13.66
N SER A 189 12.99 -2.04 13.60
CA SER A 189 14.19 -1.62 14.32
C SER A 189 13.99 -1.47 15.84
N GLY A 190 12.77 -1.69 16.35
CA GLY A 190 12.43 -1.68 17.78
C GLY A 190 11.97 -0.34 18.33
N GLY A 191 11.64 0.62 17.47
CA GLY A 191 10.99 1.86 17.89
C GLY A 191 9.56 1.60 18.38
N ASP A 192 9.12 2.37 19.37
CA ASP A 192 7.73 2.37 19.79
C ASP A 192 6.83 3.13 18.80
N TRP A 193 5.51 3.07 19.03
CA TRP A 193 4.53 3.68 18.12
C TRP A 193 4.66 5.21 18.05
N ARG A 194 5.12 5.88 19.12
CA ARG A 194 5.27 7.35 19.14
C ARG A 194 6.47 7.76 18.30
N ALA A 195 7.60 7.07 18.47
CA ALA A 195 8.77 7.26 17.64
C ALA A 195 8.45 6.95 16.17
N ALA A 196 7.73 5.87 15.90
CA ALA A 196 7.33 5.48 14.54
C ALA A 196 6.42 6.52 13.89
N SER A 197 5.47 7.07 14.65
CA SER A 197 4.59 8.14 14.19
C SER A 197 5.36 9.44 13.91
N GLY A 198 6.32 9.81 14.76
CA GLY A 198 7.23 10.94 14.51
C GLY A 198 8.08 10.76 13.24
N HIS A 199 8.61 9.55 13.03
CA HIS A 199 9.37 9.20 11.82
C HIS A 199 8.50 9.25 10.57
N ALA A 200 7.27 8.77 10.67
CA ALA A 200 6.28 8.84 9.60
C ALA A 200 5.96 10.29 9.18
N VAL A 201 5.85 11.22 10.13
CA VAL A 201 5.68 12.66 9.84
C VAL A 201 6.87 13.22 9.07
N ALA A 202 8.10 12.89 9.49
CA ALA A 202 9.31 13.34 8.80
C ALA A 202 9.38 12.78 7.37
N ALA A 203 9.08 11.49 7.21
CA ALA A 203 9.06 10.81 5.91
C ALA A 203 7.98 11.38 4.99
N ALA A 204 6.78 11.67 5.52
CA ALA A 204 5.69 12.28 4.77
C ALA A 204 6.07 13.66 4.21
N ARG A 205 6.76 14.49 5.01
CA ARG A 205 7.23 15.82 4.57
C ARG A 205 8.24 15.71 3.43
N LEU A 206 9.18 14.77 3.51
CA LEU A 206 10.15 14.52 2.43
C LEU A 206 9.46 13.93 1.19
N GLY A 207 8.56 12.97 1.36
CA GLY A 207 7.82 12.36 0.27
C GLY A 207 6.93 13.37 -0.48
N ALA A 208 6.38 14.37 0.23
CA ALA A 208 5.56 15.41 -0.37
C ALA A 208 6.32 16.33 -1.35
N THR A 209 7.67 16.36 -1.28
CA THR A 209 8.50 17.13 -2.24
C THR A 209 8.81 16.35 -3.51
N LEU A 210 8.33 15.11 -3.64
CA LEU A 210 8.59 14.21 -4.77
C LEU A 210 7.31 13.96 -5.60
N GLY A 211 7.52 13.46 -6.82
CA GLY A 211 6.42 13.17 -7.76
C GLY A 211 5.67 14.41 -8.23
N HIS A 212 4.49 14.20 -8.80
CA HIS A 212 3.65 15.27 -9.32
C HIS A 212 2.74 15.86 -8.26
N TRP A 213 2.63 17.18 -8.22
CA TRP A 213 1.67 17.85 -7.34
C TRP A 213 0.24 17.53 -7.77
N VAL A 214 -0.61 17.19 -6.79
CA VAL A 214 -2.05 16.99 -6.96
C VAL A 214 -2.79 17.58 -5.76
N THR A 215 -4.06 17.94 -5.95
CA THR A 215 -4.89 18.48 -4.87
C THR A 215 -5.17 17.42 -3.81
N GLY A 216 -4.92 17.73 -2.54
CA GLY A 216 -5.28 16.88 -1.41
C GLY A 216 -4.78 17.44 -0.08
N GLY A 217 -5.16 16.79 1.02
CA GLY A 217 -4.72 17.20 2.36
C GLY A 217 -3.26 16.86 2.62
N ASP A 218 -2.55 17.72 3.34
CA ASP A 218 -1.17 17.47 3.76
C ASP A 218 -1.10 16.25 4.69
N ILE A 219 -0.40 15.21 4.26
CA ILE A 219 -0.33 13.93 4.98
C ILE A 219 0.37 14.08 6.33
N ALA A 220 1.46 14.85 6.39
CA ALA A 220 2.20 15.06 7.62
C ALA A 220 1.36 15.81 8.66
N ALA A 221 0.63 16.85 8.23
CA ALA A 221 -0.28 17.62 9.08
C ALA A 221 -1.43 16.75 9.60
N ARG A 222 -2.00 15.86 8.78
CA ARG A 222 -3.05 14.93 9.21
C ARG A 222 -2.55 13.92 10.24
N ILE A 223 -1.33 13.41 10.08
CA ILE A 223 -0.70 12.52 11.07
C ILE A 223 -0.47 13.27 12.38
N VAL A 224 0.08 14.50 12.33
CA VAL A 224 0.27 15.34 13.53
C VAL A 224 -1.05 15.60 14.24
N TRP A 225 -2.11 15.95 13.50
CA TRP A 225 -3.44 16.16 14.08
C TRP A 225 -4.00 14.91 14.78
N ALA A 226 -3.73 13.71 14.25
CA ALA A 226 -4.19 12.46 14.84
C ALA A 226 -3.35 11.99 16.06
N GLN A 227 -2.24 12.67 16.38
CA GLN A 227 -1.45 12.39 17.58
C GLN A 227 -1.98 13.12 18.83
N GLU A 228 -2.78 14.17 18.63
CA GLU A 228 -3.41 14.98 19.67
C GLU A 228 -4.71 14.33 20.20
#